data_AF-A0A9E2BCZ5-F1
#
_entry.id   AF-A0A9E2BCZ5-F1
#
_cell.length_a   1.000
_cell.length_b   1.000
_cell.length_c   1.000
_cell.angle_alpha   90.00
_cell.angle_beta   90.00
_cell.angle_gamma   90.00
#
_symmetry.space_group_name_H-M   'P 1'
#
loop_
_entity.id
_entity.type
_entity.pdbx_description
1 polymer ?
#
loop_
_entity_poly.entity_id
_entity_poly.type
_entity_poly.pdbx_seq_one_letter_code
_entity_poly.pdbx_strand_id
1 'polypeptide(L)'
;MSALPRLRTAPDPAPRHAAGARSAVAGFSLLEVLVVVFIVGVLATMFTLSVGVIGGDRELDKEASRLVALLDLAREEAVIQGREIGMRFYKDGYEFAAFYEDFVEYHDEDNPDQSEWALLDAASLLGPRQLPAGLLLELQIDGRDIVLQRADTEPPSRPDPDDSDEDEAPTKTYNPQVMVYSSGDMSPFTVVIRREFSNVGTTIEFDIDGSAELTEAEL
;
A
#
# COMPACT_ATOMS: atom_id res chain seq x y z
N MET A 1 -72.31 -9.04 86.76
CA MET A 1 -72.31 -7.56 86.83
C MET A 1 -71.13 -7.05 86.01
N SER A 2 -71.32 -5.92 85.33
CA SER A 2 -70.35 -5.17 84.50
C SER A 2 -70.15 -5.57 83.04
N ALA A 3 -70.22 -4.52 82.24
CA ALA A 3 -70.35 -4.43 80.81
C ALA A 3 -69.13 -3.69 80.23
N LEU A 4 -68.76 -4.04 78.98
CA LEU A 4 -68.08 -3.22 77.94
C LEU A 4 -66.66 -2.67 78.28
N PRO A 5 -65.82 -2.20 77.31
CA PRO A 5 -66.08 -1.86 75.91
C PRO A 5 -65.06 -2.38 74.86
N ARG A 6 -65.35 -2.09 73.59
CA ARG A 6 -64.51 -2.34 72.40
C ARG A 6 -63.29 -1.41 72.36
N LEU A 7 -62.16 -1.89 71.83
CA LEU A 7 -61.09 -1.04 71.28
C LEU A 7 -60.85 -1.38 69.81
N ARG A 8 -60.85 -0.32 68.98
CA ARG A 8 -60.61 -0.32 67.54
C ARG A 8 -59.15 0.11 67.36
N THR A 9 -58.32 -0.70 66.71
CA THR A 9 -56.96 -0.29 66.29
C THR A 9 -56.68 -0.74 64.86
N ALA A 10 -55.94 0.13 64.17
CA ALA A 10 -55.77 0.31 62.74
C ALA A 10 -55.10 -0.85 61.96
N PRO A 11 -55.18 -0.86 60.62
CA PRO A 11 -54.49 -1.86 59.80
C PRO A 11 -53.01 -1.51 59.54
N ASP A 12 -52.18 -2.55 59.62
CA ASP A 12 -51.03 -2.93 58.76
C ASP A 12 -49.74 -2.06 58.74
N PRO A 13 -48.55 -2.68 58.54
CA PRO A 13 -48.02 -2.64 57.19
C PRO A 13 -47.44 -3.96 56.63
N ALA A 14 -47.83 -4.18 55.38
CA ALA A 14 -47.43 -5.13 54.35
C ALA A 14 -45.92 -5.46 54.21
N PRO A 15 -45.60 -6.61 53.57
CA PRO A 15 -44.23 -7.05 53.30
C PRO A 15 -43.48 -6.12 52.32
N ARG A 16 -42.23 -5.83 52.64
CA ARG A 16 -41.29 -5.14 51.74
C ARG A 16 -40.81 -6.11 50.67
N HIS A 17 -41.33 -5.97 49.45
CA HIS A 17 -40.74 -6.62 48.28
C HIS A 17 -39.41 -5.94 47.92
N ALA A 18 -38.32 -6.71 47.96
CA ALA A 18 -37.03 -6.31 47.42
C ALA A 18 -37.17 -6.01 45.92
N ALA A 19 -36.91 -4.75 45.55
CA ALA A 19 -36.84 -4.33 44.16
C ALA A 19 -35.58 -4.91 43.52
N GLY A 20 -35.74 -5.92 42.66
CA GLY A 20 -34.68 -6.39 41.77
C GLY A 20 -34.31 -5.27 40.80
N ALA A 21 -33.03 -4.88 40.81
CA ALA A 21 -32.45 -4.03 39.77
C ALA A 21 -32.53 -4.80 38.44
N ARG A 22 -33.47 -4.40 37.57
CA ARG A 22 -33.52 -4.89 36.20
C ARG A 22 -32.36 -4.22 35.46
N SER A 23 -31.37 -5.01 35.05
CA SER A 23 -30.42 -4.61 34.03
C SER A 23 -31.22 -4.31 32.76
N ALA A 24 -31.42 -3.04 32.44
CA ALA A 24 -32.04 -2.64 31.20
C ALA A 24 -31.06 -2.99 30.08
N VAL A 25 -31.34 -4.06 29.34
CA VAL A 25 -30.69 -4.30 28.05
C VAL A 25 -31.17 -3.18 27.13
N ALA A 26 -30.30 -2.21 26.86
CA ALA A 26 -30.55 -1.17 25.88
C ALA A 26 -30.52 -1.83 24.50
N GLY A 27 -31.68 -2.09 23.92
CA GLY A 27 -31.81 -2.49 22.53
C GLY A 27 -31.64 -1.27 21.62
N PHE A 28 -30.90 -1.43 20.52
CA PHE A 28 -30.74 -0.42 19.49
C PHE A 28 -32.11 0.00 18.93
N SER A 29 -32.31 1.30 18.74
CA SER A 29 -33.53 1.78 18.08
C SER A 29 -33.43 1.55 16.56
N LEU A 30 -34.57 1.32 15.91
CA LEU A 30 -34.63 1.21 14.45
C LEU A 30 -34.10 2.48 13.76
N LEU A 31 -34.33 3.64 14.39
CA LEU A 31 -33.88 4.94 13.91
C LEU A 31 -32.35 5.07 13.97
N GLU A 32 -31.71 4.49 14.97
CA GLU A 32 -30.25 4.51 15.12
C GLU A 32 -29.57 3.74 14.00
N VAL A 33 -30.08 2.54 13.67
CA VAL A 33 -29.58 1.77 12.52
C VAL A 33 -29.87 2.50 11.21
N LEU A 34 -31.05 3.11 11.05
CA LEU A 34 -31.40 3.90 9.87
C LEU A 34 -30.44 5.07 9.66
N VAL A 35 -30.13 5.83 10.72
CA VAL A 35 -29.21 6.97 10.67
C VAL A 35 -27.79 6.52 10.35
N VAL A 36 -27.32 5.42 10.95
CA VAL A 36 -25.99 4.87 10.65
C VAL A 36 -25.89 4.48 9.17
N VAL A 37 -26.86 3.72 8.65
CA VAL A 37 -26.86 3.32 7.23
C VAL A 37 -26.98 4.54 6.30
N PHE A 38 -27.77 5.55 6.68
CA PHE A 38 -27.88 6.80 5.92
C PHE A 38 -26.55 7.56 5.89
N ILE A 39 -25.87 7.74 7.03
CA ILE A 39 -24.57 8.42 7.10
C ILE A 39 -23.53 7.63 6.30
N VAL A 40 -23.46 6.31 6.46
CA VAL A 40 -22.55 5.46 5.68
C VAL A 40 -22.84 5.57 4.18
N GLY A 41 -24.11 5.61 3.77
CA GLY A 41 -24.50 5.79 2.37
C GLY A 41 -24.09 7.16 1.79
N VAL A 42 -24.30 8.25 2.54
CA VAL A 42 -23.88 9.60 2.14
C VAL A 42 -22.36 9.68 2.04
N LEU A 43 -21.64 9.16 3.05
CA LEU A 43 -20.18 9.13 3.04
C LEU A 43 -19.65 8.29 1.87
N ALA A 44 -20.19 7.10 1.64
CA ALA A 44 -19.81 6.26 0.50
C ALA A 44 -20.02 6.99 -0.84
N THR A 45 -21.13 7.71 -1.00
CA THR A 45 -21.42 8.47 -2.23
C THR A 45 -20.49 9.68 -2.39
N MET A 46 -20.14 10.37 -1.30
CA MET A 46 -19.16 11.46 -1.34
C MET A 46 -17.76 10.95 -1.72
N PHE A 47 -17.35 9.80 -1.19
CA PHE A 47 -16.08 9.17 -1.54
C PHE A 47 -16.01 8.83 -3.04
N THR A 48 -17.05 8.24 -3.62
CA THR A 48 -17.05 7.88 -5.05
C THR A 48 -17.01 9.11 -5.97
N LEU A 49 -17.75 10.17 -5.64
CA LEU A 49 -17.74 11.42 -6.39
C LEU A 49 -16.39 12.16 -6.29
N SER A 50 -15.75 12.15 -5.12
CA SER A 50 -14.45 12.79 -4.93
C SER A 50 -13.35 12.11 -5.74
N VAL A 51 -13.41 10.79 -5.90
CA VAL A 51 -12.46 10.01 -6.70
C VAL A 51 -12.69 10.23 -8.20
N GLY A 52 -13.94 10.43 -8.65
CA GLY A 52 -14.30 10.55 -10.06
C GLY A 52 -14.23 11.95 -10.68
N VAL A 53 -14.46 13.03 -9.92
CA VAL A 53 -14.77 14.35 -10.51
C VAL A 53 -13.61 15.36 -10.50
N ILE A 54 -12.57 15.18 -9.66
CA ILE A 54 -11.57 16.24 -9.45
C ILE A 54 -10.21 15.98 -10.14
N GLY A 55 -9.93 14.76 -10.61
CA GLY A 55 -8.62 14.43 -11.18
C GLY A 55 -8.57 13.27 -12.18
N GLY A 56 -9.72 12.78 -12.67
CA GLY A 56 -9.89 11.54 -13.44
C GLY A 56 -8.71 11.15 -14.35
N ASP A 57 -8.51 11.91 -15.42
CA ASP A 57 -7.46 11.67 -16.42
C ASP A 57 -6.21 12.49 -16.12
N ARG A 58 -6.38 13.72 -15.60
CA ARG A 58 -5.25 14.63 -15.35
C ARG A 58 -4.29 14.11 -14.28
N GLU A 59 -4.78 13.33 -13.32
CA GLU A 59 -3.93 12.71 -12.30
C GLU A 59 -3.21 11.48 -12.86
N LEU A 60 -3.87 10.67 -13.70
CA LEU A 60 -3.21 9.58 -14.45
C LEU A 60 -2.10 10.13 -15.34
N ASP A 61 -2.41 11.14 -16.16
CA ASP A 61 -1.43 11.80 -17.05
C ASP A 61 -0.25 12.37 -16.26
N LYS A 62 -0.53 12.98 -15.10
CA LYS A 62 0.49 13.58 -14.25
C LYS A 62 1.41 12.51 -13.66
N GLU A 63 0.87 11.41 -13.17
CA GLU A 63 1.68 10.33 -12.60
C GLU A 63 2.44 9.55 -13.69
N ALA A 64 1.86 9.38 -14.88
CA ALA A 64 2.55 8.82 -16.05
C ALA A 64 3.72 9.72 -16.48
N SER A 65 3.47 11.01 -16.67
CA SER A 65 4.51 11.99 -17.02
C SER A 65 5.61 12.09 -15.96
N ARG A 66 5.23 11.96 -14.68
CA ARG A 66 6.19 11.92 -13.57
C ARG A 66 7.10 10.69 -13.66
N LEU A 67 6.52 9.51 -13.87
CA LEU A 67 7.30 8.27 -13.95
C LEU A 67 8.34 8.35 -15.08
N VAL A 68 7.94 8.83 -16.27
CA VAL A 68 8.86 9.08 -17.38
C VAL A 68 9.98 10.03 -16.96
N ALA A 69 9.65 11.18 -16.39
CA ALA A 69 10.64 12.17 -15.98
C ALA A 69 11.62 11.65 -14.89
N LEU A 70 11.14 10.80 -13.98
CA LEU A 70 12.00 10.19 -12.95
C LEU A 70 12.90 9.10 -13.53
N LEU A 71 12.44 8.34 -14.52
CA LEU A 71 13.28 7.37 -15.23
C LEU A 71 14.36 8.07 -16.06
N ASP A 72 14.02 9.14 -16.77
CA ASP A 72 15.00 9.96 -17.47
C ASP A 72 16.07 10.48 -16.50
N LEU A 73 15.65 11.01 -15.35
CA LEU A 73 16.57 11.43 -14.30
C LEU A 73 17.44 10.28 -13.79
N ALA A 74 16.86 9.10 -13.56
CA ALA A 74 17.62 7.92 -13.12
C ALA A 74 18.68 7.53 -14.15
N ARG A 75 18.38 7.60 -15.44
CA ARG A 75 19.37 7.34 -16.50
C ARG A 75 20.49 8.36 -16.52
N GLU A 76 20.15 9.64 -16.43
CA GLU A 76 21.14 10.71 -16.36
C GLU A 76 22.08 10.51 -15.16
N GLU A 77 21.52 10.21 -13.99
CA GLU A 77 22.27 9.93 -12.77
C GLU A 77 23.13 8.66 -12.90
N ALA A 78 22.62 7.59 -13.52
CA ALA A 78 23.38 6.35 -13.76
C ALA A 78 24.62 6.61 -14.63
N VAL A 79 24.47 7.41 -15.69
CA VAL A 79 25.57 7.83 -16.57
C VAL A 79 26.55 8.75 -15.85
N ILE A 80 26.05 9.77 -15.16
CA ILE A 80 26.88 10.77 -14.48
C ILE A 80 27.70 10.15 -13.36
N GLN A 81 27.09 9.25 -12.58
CA GLN A 81 27.74 8.60 -11.44
C GLN A 81 28.48 7.32 -11.83
N GLY A 82 28.29 6.83 -13.05
CA GLY A 82 28.94 5.62 -13.54
C GLY A 82 28.51 4.36 -12.78
N ARG A 83 27.26 4.31 -12.31
CA ARG A 83 26.73 3.19 -11.51
C ARG A 83 25.37 2.76 -12.00
N GLU A 84 25.00 1.52 -11.71
CA GLU A 84 23.68 1.00 -12.06
C GLU A 84 22.61 1.49 -11.07
N ILE A 85 21.43 1.78 -11.60
CA ILE A 85 20.24 2.11 -10.81
C ILE A 85 19.19 1.04 -11.07
N GLY A 86 18.72 0.43 -10.01
CA GLY A 86 17.65 -0.54 -10.00
C GLY A 86 16.34 0.15 -9.64
N MET A 87 15.28 -0.24 -10.31
CA MET A 87 13.93 0.21 -10.00
C MET A 87 13.08 -0.97 -9.56
N ARG A 88 12.35 -0.74 -8.46
CA ARG A 88 11.38 -1.69 -7.93
C ARG A 88 9.98 -1.13 -7.98
N PHE A 89 9.07 -1.87 -8.58
CA PHE A 89 7.64 -1.58 -8.65
C PHE A 89 6.88 -2.34 -7.56
N TYR A 90 5.88 -1.66 -7.03
CA TYR A 90 4.83 -2.17 -6.17
C TYR A 90 3.47 -1.87 -6.81
N LYS A 91 2.40 -2.52 -6.36
CA LYS A 91 1.04 -2.25 -6.85
C LYS A 91 0.62 -0.80 -6.65
N ASP A 92 1.15 -0.15 -5.63
CA ASP A 92 0.73 1.13 -5.11
C ASP A 92 1.85 2.18 -5.14
N GLY A 93 3.01 1.86 -5.72
CA GLY A 93 4.17 2.75 -5.73
C GLY A 93 5.40 2.14 -6.39
N TYR A 94 6.52 2.83 -6.29
CA TYR A 94 7.81 2.37 -6.79
C TYR A 94 8.97 3.06 -6.06
N GLU A 95 10.15 2.47 -6.14
CA GLU A 95 11.37 2.99 -5.52
C GLU A 95 12.61 2.68 -6.35
N PHE A 96 13.67 3.45 -6.11
CA PHE A 96 14.96 3.29 -6.77
C PHE A 96 16.05 2.92 -5.77
N ALA A 97 16.99 2.09 -6.21
CA ALA A 97 18.21 1.76 -5.49
C ALA A 97 19.41 1.96 -6.42
N ALA A 98 20.57 2.28 -5.87
CA ALA A 98 21.83 2.27 -6.60
C ALA A 98 22.63 1.04 -6.24
N PHE A 99 23.28 0.45 -7.23
CA PHE A 99 24.24 -0.63 -7.02
C PHE A 99 25.61 -0.02 -6.72
N TYR A 100 26.23 -0.47 -5.64
CA TYR A 100 27.59 -0.10 -5.28
C TYR A 100 28.44 -1.36 -5.36
N GLU A 101 29.36 -1.40 -6.32
CA GLU A 101 30.38 -2.45 -6.39
C GLU A 101 31.44 -2.17 -5.33
N ASP A 102 31.72 -3.15 -4.48
CA ASP A 102 32.91 -3.10 -3.64
C ASP A 102 34.06 -3.81 -4.34
N PHE A 103 35.11 -3.06 -4.68
CA PHE A 103 36.31 -3.62 -5.28
C PHE A 103 37.19 -4.22 -4.20
N VAL A 104 36.92 -5.46 -3.82
CA VAL A 104 37.85 -6.22 -2.99
C VAL A 104 39.00 -6.74 -3.87
N GLU A 105 40.22 -6.24 -3.65
CA GLU A 105 41.42 -6.61 -4.44
C GLU A 105 41.75 -8.12 -4.35
N TYR A 106 41.29 -8.78 -3.28
CA TYR A 106 41.44 -10.22 -3.06
C TYR A 106 40.10 -10.80 -2.57
N HIS A 107 39.45 -11.60 -3.40
CA HIS A 107 38.30 -12.40 -2.98
C HIS A 107 38.84 -13.61 -2.20
N ASP A 108 38.53 -13.71 -0.91
CA ASP A 108 38.75 -14.90 -0.10
C ASP A 108 37.40 -15.40 0.49
N GLU A 109 37.37 -16.62 1.03
CA GLU A 109 36.16 -17.19 1.64
C GLU A 109 35.65 -16.37 2.85
N ASP A 110 36.51 -15.52 3.44
CA ASP A 110 36.21 -14.73 4.63
C ASP A 110 35.72 -13.30 4.30
N ASN A 111 35.87 -12.85 3.05
CA ASN A 111 35.46 -11.54 2.56
C ASN A 111 34.66 -11.67 1.26
N PRO A 112 33.36 -12.00 1.35
CA PRO A 112 32.49 -12.11 0.18
C PRO A 112 32.37 -10.77 -0.54
N ASP A 113 31.96 -10.82 -1.81
CA ASP A 113 31.61 -9.66 -2.62
C ASP A 113 30.60 -8.80 -1.85
N GLN A 114 31.02 -7.60 -1.40
CA GLN A 114 30.19 -6.69 -0.63
C GLN A 114 29.32 -5.80 -1.52
N SER A 115 29.18 -6.14 -2.81
CA SER A 115 28.35 -5.40 -3.72
C SER A 115 26.90 -5.36 -3.23
N GLU A 116 26.39 -4.15 -2.96
CA GLU A 116 25.11 -3.96 -2.28
C GLU A 116 24.21 -3.00 -3.06
N TRP A 117 22.93 -3.36 -3.12
CA TRP A 117 21.86 -2.46 -3.51
C TRP A 117 21.46 -1.57 -2.34
N ALA A 118 21.75 -0.28 -2.42
CA ALA A 118 21.32 0.68 -1.40
C ALA A 118 20.20 1.58 -1.94
N LEU A 119 19.09 1.66 -1.20
CA LEU A 119 17.98 2.55 -1.50
C LEU A 119 18.45 4.00 -1.59
N LEU A 120 17.93 4.72 -2.58
CA LEU A 120 18.19 6.16 -2.69
C LEU A 120 17.44 6.92 -1.60
N ASP A 121 18.05 8.02 -1.13
CA ASP A 121 17.51 8.84 -0.05
C ASP A 121 16.07 9.29 -0.36
N ALA A 122 15.17 9.14 0.61
CA ALA A 122 13.78 9.55 0.50
C ALA A 122 13.59 11.07 0.29
N ALA A 123 14.57 11.89 0.70
CA ALA A 123 14.58 13.31 0.42
C ALA A 123 15.05 13.66 -1.01
N SER A 124 15.64 12.70 -1.73
CA SER A 124 16.10 12.90 -3.11
C SER A 124 14.94 12.90 -4.11
N LEU A 125 15.21 13.36 -5.34
CA LEU A 125 14.24 13.29 -6.42
C LEU A 125 13.86 11.83 -6.76
N LEU A 126 14.79 10.89 -6.59
CA LEU A 126 14.63 9.45 -6.81
C LEU A 126 14.27 8.67 -5.52
N GLY A 127 13.77 9.36 -4.49
CA GLY A 127 13.18 8.68 -3.33
C GLY A 127 11.93 7.87 -3.69
N PRO A 128 11.48 6.96 -2.80
CA PRO A 128 10.30 6.14 -3.03
C PRO A 128 9.05 6.99 -3.28
N ARG A 129 8.19 6.51 -4.17
CA ARG A 129 6.96 7.17 -4.59
C ARG A 129 5.77 6.28 -4.34
N GLN A 130 4.79 6.83 -3.62
CA GLN A 130 3.47 6.24 -3.49
C GLN A 130 2.54 6.87 -4.54
N LEU A 131 1.73 6.06 -5.19
CA LEU A 131 0.66 6.55 -6.04
C LEU A 131 -0.46 7.22 -5.21
N PRO A 132 -1.17 8.19 -5.80
CA PRO A 132 -2.44 8.67 -5.28
C PRO A 132 -3.43 7.54 -5.03
N ALA A 133 -4.29 7.72 -4.02
CA ALA A 133 -5.29 6.72 -3.65
C ALA A 133 -6.21 6.36 -4.82
N GLY A 134 -6.42 5.06 -5.03
CA GLY A 134 -7.26 4.52 -6.10
C GLY A 134 -6.55 4.36 -7.45
N LEU A 135 -5.25 4.64 -7.54
CA LEU A 135 -4.40 4.24 -8.67
C LEU A 135 -3.59 2.99 -8.31
N LEU A 136 -3.36 2.14 -9.30
CA LEU A 136 -2.57 0.92 -9.21
C LEU A 136 -1.62 0.80 -10.39
N LEU A 137 -0.50 0.12 -10.16
CA LEU A 137 0.47 -0.26 -11.18
C LEU A 137 0.32 -1.73 -11.56
N GLU A 138 0.51 -1.98 -12.84
CA GLU A 138 0.79 -3.29 -13.39
C GLU A 138 2.10 -3.17 -14.19
N LEU A 139 2.91 -4.22 -14.15
CA LEU A 139 4.22 -4.26 -14.77
C LEU A 139 4.28 -5.46 -15.72
N GLN A 140 4.77 -5.22 -16.92
CA GLN A 140 5.05 -6.25 -17.90
C GLN A 140 6.51 -6.15 -18.33
N ILE A 141 7.20 -7.29 -18.32
CA ILE A 141 8.59 -7.41 -18.79
C ILE A 141 8.64 -8.53 -19.83
N ASP A 142 9.25 -8.26 -20.98
CA ASP A 142 9.31 -9.20 -22.12
C ASP A 142 7.93 -9.75 -22.54
N GLY A 143 6.88 -8.93 -22.49
CA GLY A 143 5.52 -9.38 -22.82
C GLY A 143 4.82 -10.19 -21.72
N ARG A 144 5.41 -10.33 -20.52
CA ARG A 144 4.86 -11.12 -19.42
C ARG A 144 4.50 -10.25 -18.22
N ASP A 145 3.30 -10.45 -17.70
CA ASP A 145 2.85 -9.78 -16.47
C ASP A 145 3.66 -10.22 -15.25
N ILE A 146 4.11 -9.22 -14.49
CA ILE A 146 4.82 -9.40 -13.23
C ILE A 146 3.85 -9.15 -12.09
N VAL A 147 3.70 -10.14 -11.21
CA VAL A 147 2.84 -10.00 -10.02
C VAL A 147 3.48 -9.04 -9.03
N LEU A 148 2.97 -7.81 -9.00
CA LEU A 148 3.42 -6.81 -8.04
C LEU A 148 2.79 -7.05 -6.66
N GLN A 149 3.58 -6.79 -5.63
CA GLN A 149 3.13 -6.75 -4.24
C GLN A 149 2.87 -5.30 -3.84
N ARG A 150 2.13 -5.06 -2.76
CA ARG A 150 2.05 -3.69 -2.22
C ARG A 150 3.30 -3.39 -1.41
N ALA A 151 3.67 -2.12 -1.35
CA ALA A 151 4.89 -1.68 -0.65
C ALA A 151 4.85 -1.98 0.87
N ASP A 152 3.65 -1.99 1.46
CA ASP A 152 3.41 -2.33 2.87
C ASP A 152 3.43 -3.84 3.15
N THR A 153 3.43 -4.67 2.10
CA THR A 153 3.48 -6.13 2.23
C THR A 153 4.93 -6.54 2.39
N GLU A 154 5.21 -7.27 3.47
CA GLU A 154 6.53 -7.86 3.69
C GLU A 154 6.89 -8.73 2.47
N PRO A 155 8.06 -8.52 1.83
CA PRO A 155 8.40 -9.28 0.64
C PRO A 155 8.42 -10.77 0.97
N PRO A 156 8.02 -11.66 0.05
CA PRO A 156 8.07 -13.08 0.26
C PRO A 156 9.54 -13.44 0.49
N SER A 157 9.86 -13.78 1.73
CA SER A 157 10.96 -14.68 2.01
C SER A 157 10.72 -15.90 1.15
N ARG A 158 11.53 -16.12 0.12
CA ARG A 158 11.51 -17.40 -0.56
C ARG A 158 11.93 -18.42 0.50
N PRO A 159 11.09 -19.39 0.89
CA PRO A 159 11.53 -20.40 1.83
C PRO A 159 12.46 -21.33 1.05
N ASP A 160 13.73 -21.40 1.41
CA ASP A 160 14.57 -22.52 1.01
C ASP A 160 14.13 -23.74 1.84
N PRO A 161 13.85 -24.90 1.24
CA PRO A 161 13.36 -26.08 1.95
C PRO A 161 14.45 -26.79 2.80
N ASP A 162 15.64 -26.19 2.95
CA ASP A 162 16.79 -26.74 3.69
C ASP A 162 17.23 -25.83 4.86
N ASP A 163 16.35 -24.92 5.33
CA ASP A 163 16.59 -24.16 6.56
C ASP A 163 16.45 -25.09 7.79
N SER A 164 17.54 -25.79 8.11
CA SER A 164 17.72 -26.46 9.41
C SER A 164 18.55 -25.65 10.41
N ASP A 165 18.99 -24.44 10.06
CA ASP A 165 19.73 -23.57 10.97
C ASP A 165 18.85 -22.43 11.47
N GLU A 166 18.25 -22.64 12.65
CA GLU A 166 17.64 -21.62 13.47
C GLU A 166 18.73 -20.64 13.95
N ASP A 167 18.92 -19.48 13.29
CA ASP A 167 19.37 -18.19 13.87
C ASP A 167 19.95 -17.15 12.87
N GLU A 168 19.67 -17.22 11.56
CA GLU A 168 19.92 -16.08 10.65
C GLU A 168 18.61 -15.55 10.06
N ALA A 169 18.23 -14.33 10.47
CA ALA A 169 17.11 -13.64 9.85
C ALA A 169 17.45 -13.39 8.37
N PRO A 170 16.57 -13.73 7.41
CA PRO A 170 16.88 -13.61 6.00
C PRO A 170 17.29 -12.17 5.68
N THR A 171 18.51 -11.98 5.17
CA THR A 171 18.99 -10.68 4.70
C THR A 171 18.02 -10.21 3.63
N LYS A 172 17.31 -9.10 3.90
CA LYS A 172 16.27 -8.56 3.02
C LYS A 172 16.91 -7.93 1.78
N THR A 173 17.41 -8.75 0.87
CA THR A 173 18.13 -8.30 -0.32
C THR A 173 17.17 -7.56 -1.26
N TYR A 174 17.55 -6.34 -1.63
CA TYR A 174 16.85 -5.60 -2.66
C TYR A 174 17.09 -6.30 -4.02
N ASN A 175 16.02 -6.40 -4.79
CA ASN A 175 15.89 -7.13 -6.04
C ASN A 175 15.07 -6.23 -6.97
N PRO A 176 15.73 -5.45 -7.83
CA PRO A 176 15.05 -4.61 -8.81
C PRO A 176 14.36 -5.47 -9.86
N GLN A 177 13.21 -5.03 -10.38
CA GLN A 177 12.62 -5.66 -11.56
C GLN A 177 13.12 -5.02 -12.86
N VAL A 178 13.49 -3.73 -12.81
CA VAL A 178 13.98 -2.96 -13.96
C VAL A 178 15.36 -2.41 -13.64
N MET A 179 16.26 -2.49 -14.63
CA MET A 179 17.64 -2.03 -14.51
C MET A 179 17.86 -0.83 -15.42
N VAL A 180 18.57 0.16 -14.91
CA VAL A 180 19.12 1.31 -15.63
C VAL A 180 20.63 1.24 -15.51
N TYR A 181 21.31 1.06 -16.63
CA TYR A 181 22.74 0.80 -16.67
C TYR A 181 23.54 2.11 -16.72
N SER A 182 24.82 2.04 -16.35
CA SER A 182 25.73 3.17 -16.42
C SER A 182 26.01 3.67 -17.84
N SER A 183 25.62 2.90 -18.88
CA SER A 183 25.61 3.36 -20.29
C SER A 183 24.49 4.36 -20.58
N GLY A 184 23.48 4.42 -19.72
CA GLY A 184 22.22 5.12 -19.96
C GLY A 184 21.15 4.25 -20.60
N ASP A 185 21.48 3.02 -20.99
CA ASP A 185 20.47 2.06 -21.45
C ASP A 185 19.63 1.54 -20.27
N MET A 186 18.43 1.04 -20.56
CA MET A 186 17.60 0.36 -19.56
C MET A 186 17.03 -0.95 -20.07
N SER A 187 16.63 -1.84 -19.18
CA SER A 187 15.82 -3.02 -19.56
C SER A 187 14.46 -2.56 -20.09
N PRO A 188 14.02 -2.92 -21.30
CA PRO A 188 12.70 -2.55 -21.82
C PRO A 188 11.56 -3.13 -20.99
N PHE A 189 10.50 -2.35 -20.79
CA PHE A 189 9.36 -2.78 -19.98
C PHE A 189 8.12 -1.94 -20.28
N THR A 190 6.97 -2.45 -19.88
CA THR A 190 5.70 -1.73 -19.98
C THR A 190 5.09 -1.59 -18.60
N VAL A 191 4.64 -0.38 -18.25
CA VAL A 191 3.87 -0.11 -17.03
C VAL A 191 2.50 0.38 -17.41
N VAL A 192 1.49 -0.16 -16.74
CA VAL A 192 0.12 0.35 -16.82
C VAL A 192 -0.22 1.01 -15.50
N ILE A 193 -0.57 2.30 -15.54
CA ILE A 193 -1.17 3.01 -14.41
C ILE A 193 -2.66 3.01 -14.63
N ARG A 194 -3.42 2.35 -13.75
CA ARG A 194 -4.87 2.25 -13.88
C ARG A 194 -5.57 2.66 -12.62
N ARG A 195 -6.86 2.98 -12.74
CA ARG A 195 -7.72 3.21 -11.59
C ARG A 195 -8.29 1.89 -11.09
N GLU A 196 -8.28 1.68 -9.77
CA GLU A 196 -8.68 0.40 -9.15
C GLU A 196 -10.13 0.02 -9.44
N PHE A 197 -11.02 1.01 -9.51
CA PHE A 197 -12.46 0.83 -9.67
C PHE A 197 -13.01 1.33 -11.02
N SER A 198 -12.15 1.53 -12.02
CA SER A 198 -12.60 1.86 -13.38
C SER A 198 -11.72 1.23 -14.46
N ASN A 199 -12.27 1.12 -15.66
CA ASN A 199 -11.60 0.58 -16.84
C ASN A 199 -10.76 1.63 -17.58
N VAL A 200 -10.18 2.58 -16.83
CA VAL A 200 -9.40 3.69 -17.38
C VAL A 200 -7.99 3.56 -16.85
N GLY A 201 -7.03 3.60 -17.76
CA GLY A 201 -5.62 3.64 -17.43
C GLY A 201 -4.78 4.25 -18.54
N THR A 202 -3.50 4.35 -18.27
CA THR A 202 -2.47 4.80 -19.22
C THR A 202 -1.39 3.73 -19.26
N THR A 203 -1.07 3.27 -20.45
CA THR A 203 0.05 2.37 -20.71
C THR A 203 1.26 3.21 -21.10
N ILE A 204 2.41 2.88 -20.52
CA ILE A 204 3.70 3.51 -20.78
C ILE A 204 4.67 2.41 -21.19
N GLU A 205 5.12 2.43 -22.43
CA GLU A 205 6.10 1.49 -22.96
C GLU A 205 7.47 2.17 -23.00
N PHE A 206 8.45 1.61 -22.29
CA PHE A 206 9.83 2.09 -22.23
C PHE A 206 10.74 1.20 -23.05
N ASP A 207 11.48 1.81 -23.99
CA ASP A 207 12.47 1.14 -24.83
C ASP A 207 13.87 1.18 -24.17
N ILE A 208 14.86 0.50 -24.77
CA ILE A 208 16.22 0.39 -24.24
C ILE A 208 16.91 1.75 -24.11
N ASP A 209 16.61 2.66 -25.04
CA ASP A 209 17.18 4.00 -25.09
C ASP A 209 16.48 4.99 -24.14
N GLY A 210 15.54 4.50 -23.34
CA GLY A 210 14.72 5.27 -22.41
C GLY A 210 13.63 6.12 -23.04
N SER A 211 13.42 6.03 -24.36
CA SER A 211 12.24 6.63 -24.98
C SER A 211 10.97 5.95 -24.44
N ALA A 212 9.92 6.76 -24.26
CA ALA A 212 8.65 6.30 -23.70
C ALA A 212 7.48 6.67 -24.61
N GLU A 213 6.63 5.70 -24.91
CA GLU A 213 5.37 5.92 -25.62
C GLU A 213 4.19 5.78 -24.66
N LEU A 214 3.32 6.80 -24.63
CA LEU A 214 2.12 6.82 -23.79
C LEU A 214 0.89 6.54 -24.64
N THR A 215 0.08 5.58 -24.21
CA THR A 215 -1.20 5.23 -24.83
C THR A 215 -2.30 5.11 -23.79
N GLU A 216 -3.54 5.39 -24.17
CA GLU A 216 -4.69 5.10 -23.32
C GLU A 216 -4.87 3.58 -23.22
N ALA A 217 -5.05 3.08 -21.99
CA ALA A 217 -5.35 1.68 -21.74
C ALA A 217 -6.87 1.51 -21.63
N GLU A 218 -7.47 0.79 -22.58
CA GLU A 218 -8.81 0.22 -22.43
C GLU A 218 -8.68 -1.14 -21.74
N LEU A 219 -9.13 -1.23 -20.48
CA LEU A 219 -9.00 -2.41 -19.61
C LEU A 219 -10.35 -3.12 -19.37
#